data_AF-A0A552WLN4-F1
#
_entry.id   AF-A0A552WLN4-F1
#
_cell.length_a   1.000
_cell.length_b   1.000
_cell.length_c   1.000
_cell.angle_alpha   90.00
_cell.angle_beta   90.00
_cell.angle_gamma   90.00
#
_symmetry.space_group_name_H-M   'P 1'
#
loop_
_entity.id
_entity.type
_entity.pdbx_description
1 polymer ?
#
loop_
_entity_poly.entity_id
_entity_poly.type
_entity_poly.pdbx_seq_one_letter_code
_entity_poly.pdbx_strand_id
1 'polypeptide(L)'
;MTIRLRLAALCAAALVLTGCGAVITSPDQVTPEVYVEQPSVSPAAAKRFGDDKAEQAYQEVTKFALEQAFPEAFLDPAKKTYTAAELTAGVAPHLTPTAAQGWSSLVTLALAGDADAQDSLRILQFYNVDDPGSELPPDGDVLVRQQITDATVDVEEPSGDSPERLLVSFRHEAVLAYAEAGRPYELDVTKTMSYWLAPAGANAGSTWLIASYDGRMDVAVDS
;
A
#
# COMPACT_ATOMS: atom_id res chain seq x y z
N MET A 1 75.19 6.42 -17.66
CA MET A 1 75.72 5.07 -17.40
C MET A 1 75.81 4.89 -15.88
N THR A 2 75.24 3.78 -15.36
CA THR A 2 75.45 3.16 -14.03
C THR A 2 74.96 3.83 -12.71
N ILE A 3 73.72 3.49 -12.34
CA ILE A 3 73.25 2.80 -11.10
C ILE A 3 74.19 2.76 -9.86
N ARG A 4 73.69 3.18 -8.68
CA ARG A 4 73.69 2.48 -7.34
C ARG A 4 72.63 3.15 -6.42
N LEU A 5 71.46 2.58 -6.12
CA LEU A 5 71.06 1.53 -5.14
C LEU A 5 71.27 1.84 -3.64
N ARG A 6 70.12 2.01 -2.94
CA ARG A 6 69.71 1.66 -1.55
C ARG A 6 70.23 2.47 -0.34
N LEU A 7 69.31 3.04 0.45
CA LEU A 7 68.81 2.55 1.76
C LEU A 7 67.88 3.64 2.35
N ALA A 8 66.59 3.35 2.52
CA ALA A 8 65.97 2.98 3.81
C ALA A 8 65.77 4.17 4.79
N ALA A 9 64.53 4.67 4.86
CA ALA A 9 63.98 5.27 6.07
C ALA A 9 62.47 5.04 6.08
N LEU A 10 62.08 3.92 6.69
CA LEU A 10 60.74 3.69 7.22
C LEU A 10 60.49 4.76 8.29
N CYS A 11 59.51 5.63 8.10
CA CYS A 11 58.88 6.35 9.21
C CYS A 11 57.37 6.20 9.06
N ALA A 12 56.81 5.49 10.03
CA ALA A 12 55.40 5.20 10.18
C ALA A 12 54.58 6.50 10.30
N ALA A 13 53.55 6.61 9.46
CA ALA A 13 52.42 7.51 9.66
C ALA A 13 51.15 6.66 9.65
N ALA A 14 50.99 5.85 10.70
CA ALA A 14 49.72 5.20 11.05
C ALA A 14 49.14 6.00 12.22
N LEU A 15 48.19 6.90 11.91
CA LEU A 15 47.32 7.72 12.78
C LEU A 15 46.74 8.76 11.77
N VAL A 16 45.50 8.72 11.29
CA VAL A 16 44.22 8.75 12.02
C VAL A 16 43.13 8.23 11.07
N LEU A 17 42.63 7.01 11.32
CA LEU A 17 41.35 6.52 10.79
C LEU A 17 40.44 6.28 11.98
N THR A 18 40.06 7.36 12.66
CA THR A 18 39.06 7.32 13.74
C THR A 18 38.03 8.39 13.43
N GLY A 19 36.85 7.96 13.00
CA GLY A 19 35.65 8.81 13.05
C GLY A 19 34.95 9.13 11.73
N CYS A 20 34.89 8.20 10.75
CA CYS A 20 33.59 8.05 10.10
C CYS A 20 32.74 7.31 11.13
N GLY A 21 32.03 8.08 11.96
CA GLY A 21 31.11 7.54 12.94
C GLY A 21 30.25 6.51 12.23
N ALA A 22 30.31 5.27 12.70
CA ALA A 22 29.22 4.35 12.52
C ALA A 22 28.02 5.04 13.16
N VAL A 23 27.29 5.80 12.36
CA VAL A 23 25.89 6.05 12.63
C VAL A 23 25.32 4.65 12.55
N ILE A 24 25.19 4.02 13.71
CA ILE A 24 24.32 2.86 13.90
C ILE A 24 22.93 3.45 13.67
N THR A 25 22.57 3.70 12.42
CA THR A 25 21.17 3.75 12.04
C THR A 25 20.71 2.33 12.29
N SER A 26 19.96 2.10 13.36
CA SER A 26 19.15 0.87 13.41
C SER A 26 18.45 0.76 12.06
N PRO A 27 18.40 -0.42 11.42
CA PRO A 27 17.72 -0.60 10.14
C PRO A 27 16.31 0.01 10.12
N ASP A 28 15.67 0.06 11.29
CA ASP A 28 14.34 0.63 11.53
C ASP A 28 14.29 2.18 11.45
N GLN A 29 15.42 2.88 11.47
CA GLN A 29 15.49 4.34 11.35
C GLN A 29 15.55 4.86 9.90
N VAL A 30 15.48 3.99 8.88
CA VAL A 30 15.69 4.40 7.48
C VAL A 30 14.45 4.25 6.61
N THR A 31 13.42 3.52 7.07
CA THR A 31 12.18 3.34 6.30
C THR A 31 11.19 4.44 6.64
N PRO A 32 10.69 5.22 5.66
CA PRO A 32 9.69 6.25 5.91
C PRO A 32 8.37 5.63 6.38
N GLU A 33 7.54 6.41 7.09
CA GLU A 33 6.18 6.01 7.49
C GLU A 33 5.33 5.57 6.30
N VAL A 34 5.57 6.16 5.12
CA VAL A 34 4.95 5.78 3.86
C VAL A 34 6.01 5.58 2.79
N TYR A 35 6.04 4.39 2.19
CA TYR A 35 6.90 4.07 1.05
C TYR A 35 6.07 3.61 -0.16
N VAL A 36 6.40 4.09 -1.36
CA VAL A 36 5.79 3.63 -2.61
C VAL A 36 6.90 3.35 -3.60
N GLU A 37 7.07 2.08 -3.97
CA GLU A 37 8.03 1.66 -4.99
C GLU A 37 7.62 2.20 -6.37
N GLN A 38 8.59 2.41 -7.26
CA GLN A 38 8.30 2.70 -8.67
C GLN A 38 7.78 1.44 -9.38
N PRO A 39 6.77 1.55 -10.26
CA PRO A 39 6.20 0.38 -10.89
C PRO A 39 7.09 -0.15 -12.02
N SER A 40 7.02 -1.45 -12.26
CA SER A 40 7.48 -2.03 -13.52
C SER A 40 6.37 -1.94 -14.57
N VAL A 41 6.49 -1.00 -15.52
CA VAL A 41 5.54 -0.85 -16.62
C VAL A 41 5.86 -1.83 -17.75
N SER A 42 4.88 -2.64 -18.16
CA SER A 42 5.05 -3.61 -19.23
C SER A 42 5.18 -2.93 -20.60
N PRO A 43 5.93 -3.51 -21.56
CA PRO A 43 5.99 -2.99 -22.92
C PRO A 43 4.61 -2.92 -23.61
N ALA A 44 3.68 -3.80 -23.23
CA ALA A 44 2.32 -3.77 -23.75
C ALA A 44 1.55 -2.54 -23.25
N ALA A 45 1.64 -2.24 -21.96
CA ALA A 45 1.03 -1.06 -21.35
C ALA A 45 1.60 0.23 -21.92
N ALA A 46 2.93 0.32 -21.99
CA ALA A 46 3.68 1.41 -22.61
C ALA A 46 3.21 1.67 -24.05
N LYS A 47 3.16 0.62 -24.88
CA LYS A 47 2.73 0.74 -26.29
C LYS A 47 1.27 1.17 -26.40
N ARG A 48 0.40 0.70 -25.50
CA ARG A 48 -1.05 0.86 -25.65
C ARG A 48 -1.59 2.16 -25.10
N PHE A 49 -1.09 2.57 -23.94
CA PHE A 49 -1.56 3.74 -23.20
C PHE A 49 -0.53 4.87 -23.18
N GLY A 50 0.75 4.58 -23.46
CA GLY A 50 1.87 5.51 -23.29
C GLY A 50 2.44 5.44 -21.86
N ASP A 51 3.75 5.56 -21.74
CA ASP A 51 4.48 5.46 -20.46
C ASP A 51 3.92 6.43 -19.42
N ASP A 52 3.82 7.72 -19.76
CA ASP A 52 3.32 8.76 -18.85
C ASP A 52 1.92 8.46 -18.29
N LYS A 53 1.02 7.93 -19.13
CA LYS A 53 -0.35 7.63 -18.70
C LYS A 53 -0.42 6.37 -17.85
N ALA A 54 0.42 5.39 -18.13
CA ALA A 54 0.51 4.17 -17.35
C ALA A 54 1.08 4.46 -15.94
N GLU A 55 2.12 5.28 -15.87
CA GLU A 55 2.69 5.76 -14.61
C GLU A 55 1.68 6.62 -13.84
N GLN A 56 0.95 7.51 -14.52
CA GLN A 56 -0.12 8.29 -13.89
C GLN A 56 -1.22 7.39 -13.30
N ALA A 57 -1.61 6.31 -14.00
CA ALA A 57 -2.61 5.37 -13.49
C ALA A 57 -2.14 4.70 -12.19
N TYR A 58 -0.86 4.31 -12.15
CA TYR A 58 -0.23 3.77 -10.95
C TYR A 58 -0.24 4.78 -9.79
N GLN A 59 0.17 6.03 -10.05
CA GLN A 59 0.19 7.08 -9.03
C GLN A 59 -1.22 7.36 -8.47
N GLU A 60 -2.24 7.42 -9.33
CA GLU A 60 -3.63 7.64 -8.90
C GLU A 60 -4.15 6.47 -8.05
N VAL A 61 -3.87 5.22 -8.45
CA VAL A 61 -4.39 4.04 -7.73
C VAL A 61 -3.65 3.78 -6.42
N THR A 62 -2.34 4.02 -6.36
CA THR A 62 -1.56 3.88 -5.12
C THR A 62 -1.93 4.96 -4.12
N LYS A 63 -2.15 6.20 -4.57
CA LYS A 63 -2.72 7.25 -3.72
C LYS A 63 -4.07 6.83 -3.14
N PHE A 64 -4.97 6.32 -3.98
CA PHE A 64 -6.26 5.78 -3.52
C PHE A 64 -6.08 4.67 -2.48
N ALA A 65 -5.19 3.71 -2.73
CA ALA A 65 -4.94 2.61 -1.80
C ALA A 65 -4.39 3.09 -0.45
N LEU A 66 -3.44 4.03 -0.44
CA LEU A 66 -2.90 4.62 0.80
C LEU A 66 -3.98 5.37 1.60
N GLU A 67 -4.89 6.07 0.93
CA GLU A 67 -5.97 6.83 1.58
C GLU A 67 -7.11 5.95 2.09
N GLN A 68 -7.41 4.85 1.40
CA GLN A 68 -8.60 4.02 1.69
C GLN A 68 -8.30 2.70 2.39
N ALA A 69 -7.05 2.19 2.35
CA ALA A 69 -6.74 0.87 2.89
C ALA A 69 -6.85 0.79 4.40
N PHE A 70 -6.54 1.87 5.12
CA PHE A 70 -6.51 1.92 6.57
C PHE A 70 -7.10 3.24 7.09
N PRO A 71 -8.41 3.51 6.87
CA PRO A 71 -9.02 4.76 7.35
C PRO A 71 -8.98 4.79 8.88
N GLU A 72 -8.44 5.84 9.47
CA GLU A 72 -8.23 5.96 10.92
C GLU A 72 -9.50 5.62 11.73
N ALA A 73 -10.66 6.12 11.28
CA ALA A 73 -11.95 5.89 11.92
C ALA A 73 -12.38 4.41 11.94
N PHE A 74 -11.75 3.53 11.16
CA PHE A 74 -12.05 2.10 11.07
C PHE A 74 -11.05 1.23 11.84
N LEU A 75 -9.97 1.83 12.35
CA LEU A 75 -8.92 1.15 13.11
C LEU A 75 -9.23 1.11 14.61
N ASP A 76 -10.28 1.78 15.10
CA ASP A 76 -10.70 1.69 16.50
C ASP A 76 -11.31 0.30 16.80
N PRO A 77 -10.67 -0.53 17.66
CA PRO A 77 -11.20 -1.85 18.01
C PRO A 77 -12.57 -1.78 18.72
N ALA A 78 -12.91 -0.67 19.37
CA ALA A 78 -14.21 -0.48 20.00
C ALA A 78 -15.35 -0.26 18.97
N LYS A 79 -15.02 0.15 17.74
CA LYS A 79 -16.00 0.37 16.68
C LYS A 79 -16.42 -0.94 16.01
N LYS A 80 -17.57 -1.47 16.44
CA LYS A 80 -18.16 -2.72 15.92
C LYS A 80 -19.30 -2.53 14.91
N THR A 81 -19.70 -1.28 14.64
CA THR A 81 -20.79 -0.99 13.70
C THR A 81 -20.41 0.14 12.75
N TYR A 82 -20.89 0.01 11.51
CA TYR A 82 -20.57 0.89 10.39
C TYR A 82 -21.84 1.18 9.60
N THR A 83 -21.92 2.38 9.04
CA THR A 83 -23.00 2.80 8.15
C THR A 83 -22.58 2.65 6.70
N ALA A 84 -23.56 2.56 5.79
CA ALA A 84 -23.27 2.53 4.36
C ALA A 84 -22.53 3.79 3.88
N ALA A 85 -22.82 4.94 4.49
CA ALA A 85 -22.15 6.19 4.18
C ALA A 85 -20.66 6.17 4.56
N GLU A 86 -20.33 5.64 5.74
CA GLU A 86 -18.93 5.45 6.17
C GLU A 86 -18.19 4.53 5.21
N LEU A 87 -18.75 3.35 4.91
CA LEU A 87 -18.13 2.36 4.01
C LEU A 87 -18.11 2.77 2.53
N THR A 88 -18.69 3.91 2.16
CA THR A 88 -18.67 4.42 0.77
C THR A 88 -17.92 5.75 0.64
N ALA A 89 -17.70 6.45 1.76
CA ALA A 89 -16.99 7.71 1.77
C ALA A 89 -15.58 7.54 1.18
N GLY A 90 -15.19 8.43 0.28
CA GLY A 90 -13.87 8.38 -0.37
C GLY A 90 -13.72 7.31 -1.46
N VAL A 91 -14.55 6.27 -1.49
CA VAL A 91 -14.42 5.18 -2.48
C VAL A 91 -15.11 5.50 -3.81
N ALA A 92 -16.40 5.84 -3.76
CA ALA A 92 -17.24 5.98 -4.94
C ALA A 92 -16.69 6.92 -6.04
N PRO A 93 -16.03 8.07 -5.73
CA PRO A 93 -15.47 8.95 -6.75
C PRO A 93 -14.36 8.34 -7.61
N HIS A 94 -13.71 7.27 -7.13
CA HIS A 94 -12.62 6.59 -7.84
C HIS A 94 -13.10 5.38 -8.63
N LEU A 95 -14.39 5.05 -8.57
CA LEU A 95 -14.98 3.90 -9.25
C LEU A 95 -15.64 4.31 -10.56
N THR A 96 -15.66 3.41 -11.55
CA THR A 96 -16.57 3.54 -12.69
C THR A 96 -18.04 3.48 -12.20
N PRO A 97 -19.03 4.02 -12.95
CA PRO A 97 -20.43 3.96 -12.53
C PRO A 97 -20.92 2.54 -12.21
N THR A 98 -20.50 1.55 -13.02
CA THR A 98 -20.84 0.14 -12.79
C THR A 98 -20.18 -0.39 -11.53
N ALA A 99 -18.89 -0.11 -11.31
CA ALA A 99 -18.19 -0.52 -10.10
C ALA A 99 -18.77 0.15 -8.84
N ALA A 100 -19.19 1.41 -8.91
CA ALA A 100 -19.82 2.12 -7.79
C ALA A 100 -21.17 1.49 -7.38
N GLN A 101 -21.96 1.02 -8.35
CA GLN A 101 -23.19 0.25 -8.07
C GLN A 101 -22.89 -1.11 -7.46
N GLY A 102 -21.86 -1.81 -7.96
CA GLY A 102 -21.36 -3.05 -7.38
C GLY A 102 -20.92 -2.87 -5.93
N TRP A 103 -20.10 -1.85 -5.67
CA TRP A 103 -19.65 -1.48 -4.31
C TRP A 103 -20.82 -1.20 -3.37
N SER A 104 -21.80 -0.39 -3.80
CA SER A 104 -22.97 -0.08 -2.98
C SER A 104 -23.80 -1.33 -2.64
N SER A 105 -23.88 -2.28 -3.57
CA SER A 105 -24.54 -3.57 -3.35
C SER A 105 -23.75 -4.44 -2.37
N LEU A 106 -22.43 -4.48 -2.51
CA LEU A 106 -21.52 -5.19 -1.60
C LEU A 106 -21.61 -4.64 -0.17
N VAL A 107 -21.60 -3.31 0.00
CA VAL A 107 -21.82 -2.63 1.28
C VAL A 107 -23.16 -3.01 1.89
N THR A 108 -24.23 -3.07 1.09
CA THR A 108 -25.55 -3.47 1.58
C THR A 108 -25.56 -4.91 2.10
N LEU A 109 -24.92 -5.84 1.38
CA LEU A 109 -24.80 -7.24 1.79
C LEU A 109 -23.95 -7.39 3.06
N ALA A 110 -22.80 -6.70 3.13
CA ALA A 110 -21.92 -6.73 4.30
C ALA A 110 -22.63 -6.22 5.56
N LEU A 111 -23.41 -5.14 5.45
CA LEU A 111 -24.22 -4.60 6.54
C LEU A 111 -25.38 -5.51 6.94
N ALA A 112 -25.85 -6.37 6.03
CA ALA A 112 -26.83 -7.42 6.32
C ALA A 112 -26.20 -8.67 6.98
N GLY A 113 -24.87 -8.69 7.18
CA GLY A 113 -24.15 -9.80 7.83
C GLY A 113 -23.60 -10.85 6.86
N ASP A 114 -23.55 -10.57 5.56
CA ASP A 114 -22.91 -11.46 4.59
C ASP A 114 -21.39 -11.46 4.77
N ALA A 115 -20.82 -12.60 5.15
CA ALA A 115 -19.40 -12.72 5.49
C ALA A 115 -18.47 -12.52 4.28
N ASP A 116 -18.84 -13.08 3.12
CA ASP A 116 -18.04 -12.94 1.89
C ASP A 116 -18.00 -11.47 1.43
N ALA A 117 -19.12 -10.75 1.58
CA ALA A 117 -19.18 -9.32 1.32
C ALA A 117 -18.34 -8.51 2.31
N GLN A 118 -18.35 -8.87 3.60
CA GLN A 118 -17.51 -8.23 4.60
C GLN A 118 -16.02 -8.41 4.29
N ASP A 119 -15.59 -9.63 3.97
CA ASP A 119 -14.20 -9.92 3.61
C ASP A 119 -13.78 -9.17 2.33
N SER A 120 -14.67 -9.13 1.33
CA SER A 120 -14.45 -8.39 0.08
C SER A 120 -14.28 -6.88 0.30
N LEU A 121 -14.97 -6.29 1.27
CA LEU A 121 -14.77 -4.89 1.67
C LEU A 121 -13.48 -4.71 2.45
N ARG A 122 -13.15 -5.64 3.37
CA ARG A 122 -11.93 -5.59 4.21
C ARG A 122 -10.65 -5.57 3.39
N ILE A 123 -10.65 -6.27 2.26
CA ILE A 123 -9.55 -6.24 1.29
C ILE A 123 -9.27 -4.80 0.85
N LEU A 124 -10.29 -4.01 0.49
CA LEU A 124 -10.09 -2.62 0.06
C LEU A 124 -9.91 -1.67 1.25
N GLN A 125 -10.78 -1.72 2.26
CA GLN A 125 -10.71 -0.87 3.46
C GLN A 125 -10.61 -1.77 4.70
N PHE A 126 -9.51 -1.72 5.44
CA PHE A 126 -9.38 -2.50 6.67
C PHE A 126 -10.34 -1.95 7.74
N TYR A 127 -11.19 -2.81 8.29
CA TYR A 127 -12.12 -2.44 9.36
C TYR A 127 -12.43 -3.66 10.25
N ASN A 128 -13.15 -3.39 11.35
CA ASN A 128 -13.59 -4.39 12.32
C ASN A 128 -12.44 -5.25 12.84
N VAL A 129 -11.46 -4.63 13.50
CA VAL A 129 -10.36 -5.33 14.17
C VAL A 129 -10.95 -6.39 15.10
N ASP A 130 -10.68 -7.66 14.80
CA ASP A 130 -11.33 -8.81 15.44
C ASP A 130 -10.44 -9.41 16.52
N ASP A 131 -10.16 -8.60 17.54
CA ASP A 131 -9.52 -9.04 18.77
C ASP A 131 -10.21 -8.37 19.98
N PRO A 132 -10.91 -9.14 20.84
CA PRO A 132 -11.71 -8.60 21.94
C PRO A 132 -10.89 -8.01 23.09
N GLY A 133 -9.57 -8.13 23.08
CA GLY A 133 -8.66 -7.51 24.06
C GLY A 133 -7.97 -6.24 23.57
N SER A 134 -8.08 -5.90 22.28
CA SER A 134 -7.34 -4.77 21.72
C SER A 134 -7.90 -3.43 22.18
N GLU A 135 -6.98 -2.54 22.52
CA GLU A 135 -7.20 -1.15 22.83
C GLU A 135 -6.34 -0.30 21.88
N LEU A 136 -6.75 0.94 21.65
CA LEU A 136 -5.92 1.91 20.96
C LEU A 136 -4.59 2.10 21.72
N PRO A 137 -3.48 2.36 21.01
CA PRO A 137 -2.21 2.63 21.68
C PRO A 137 -2.35 3.88 22.58
N PRO A 138 -1.71 3.90 23.76
CA PRO A 138 -1.84 5.01 24.71
C PRO A 138 -1.24 6.32 24.17
N ASP A 139 -0.23 6.20 23.30
CA ASP A 139 0.45 7.30 22.64
C ASP A 139 0.69 6.92 21.16
N GLY A 140 0.55 7.90 20.25
CA GLY A 140 0.86 7.74 18.83
C GLY A 140 -0.34 7.33 17.95
N ASP A 141 -0.05 7.21 16.65
CA ASP A 141 -1.03 6.79 15.64
C ASP A 141 -1.13 5.26 15.58
N VAL A 142 -2.32 4.74 15.26
CA VAL A 142 -2.50 3.29 15.06
C VAL A 142 -1.71 2.80 13.86
N LEU A 143 -1.73 3.53 12.74
CA LEU A 143 -0.98 3.17 11.54
C LEU A 143 0.46 3.69 11.67
N VAL A 144 1.40 2.79 11.97
CA VAL A 144 2.82 3.13 12.22
C VAL A 144 3.60 3.28 10.91
N ARG A 145 3.40 2.32 10.00
CA ARG A 145 4.05 2.32 8.69
C ARG A 145 3.15 1.67 7.64
N GLN A 146 3.30 2.09 6.40
CA GLN A 146 2.76 1.39 5.25
C GLN A 146 3.68 1.48 4.03
N GLN A 147 3.69 0.44 3.22
CA GLN A 147 4.49 0.38 2.02
C GLN A 147 3.77 -0.32 0.87
N ILE A 148 3.98 0.20 -0.34
CA ILE A 148 3.55 -0.43 -1.59
C ILE A 148 4.79 -0.89 -2.35
N THR A 149 4.86 -2.19 -2.64
CA THR A 149 5.98 -2.87 -3.31
C THR A 149 5.50 -3.86 -4.36
N ASP A 150 6.44 -4.44 -5.11
CA ASP A 150 6.18 -5.45 -6.15
C ASP A 150 5.17 -4.94 -7.20
N ALA A 151 5.24 -3.64 -7.48
CA ALA A 151 4.27 -2.96 -8.31
C ALA A 151 4.49 -3.25 -9.80
N THR A 152 3.42 -3.67 -10.49
CA THR A 152 3.41 -3.87 -11.94
C THR A 152 2.25 -3.12 -12.59
N VAL A 153 2.50 -2.66 -13.81
CA VAL A 153 1.48 -2.04 -14.66
C VAL A 153 1.46 -2.79 -15.98
N ASP A 154 0.34 -3.45 -16.27
CA ASP A 154 0.15 -4.26 -17.48
C ASP A 154 -1.17 -3.91 -18.18
N VAL A 155 -1.47 -4.63 -19.26
CA VAL A 155 -2.73 -4.53 -20.00
C VAL A 155 -3.54 -5.80 -19.79
N GLU A 156 -4.78 -5.65 -19.37
CA GLU A 156 -5.76 -6.73 -19.52
C GLU A 156 -6.20 -6.78 -20.98
N GLU A 157 -5.86 -7.88 -21.66
CA GLU A 157 -6.37 -8.13 -23.00
C GLU A 157 -7.90 -8.21 -22.99
N PRO A 158 -8.57 -7.63 -23.99
CA PRO A 158 -10.03 -7.67 -24.05
C PRO A 158 -10.52 -9.11 -24.11
N SER A 159 -11.52 -9.44 -23.29
CA SER A 159 -12.15 -10.76 -23.27
C SER A 159 -13.67 -10.62 -23.40
N GLY A 160 -14.24 -11.23 -24.44
CA GLY A 160 -15.66 -11.10 -24.76
C GLY A 160 -16.07 -9.64 -24.95
N ASP A 161 -17.00 -9.17 -24.12
CA ASP A 161 -17.52 -7.79 -24.14
C ASP A 161 -16.74 -6.83 -23.22
N SER A 162 -15.72 -7.31 -22.51
CA SER A 162 -14.90 -6.46 -21.64
C SER A 162 -13.93 -5.65 -22.49
N PRO A 163 -13.97 -4.30 -22.40
CA PRO A 163 -12.96 -3.48 -23.05
C PRO A 163 -11.60 -3.77 -22.43
N GLU A 164 -10.55 -3.54 -23.20
CA GLU A 164 -9.19 -3.56 -22.72
C GLU A 164 -8.99 -2.53 -21.60
N ARG A 165 -8.26 -2.91 -20.55
CA ARG A 165 -8.03 -2.11 -19.35
C ARG A 165 -6.56 -2.08 -18.99
N LEU A 166 -6.18 -1.09 -18.21
CA LEU A 166 -4.86 -1.07 -17.57
C LEU A 166 -4.97 -1.82 -16.24
N LEU A 167 -4.12 -2.83 -16.06
CA LEU A 167 -4.05 -3.64 -14.84
C LEU A 167 -2.89 -3.12 -13.98
N VAL A 168 -3.19 -2.70 -12.76
CA VAL A 168 -2.18 -2.34 -11.76
C VAL A 168 -2.22 -3.36 -10.64
N SER A 169 -1.10 -4.02 -10.37
CA SER A 169 -0.97 -4.97 -9.27
C SER A 169 0.16 -4.57 -8.33
N PHE A 170 -0.02 -4.77 -7.04
CA PHE A 170 1.01 -4.50 -6.03
C PHE A 170 0.76 -5.26 -4.73
N ARG A 171 1.80 -5.31 -3.90
CA ARG A 171 1.73 -5.70 -2.49
C ARG A 171 1.66 -4.44 -1.62
N HIS A 172 0.70 -4.36 -0.71
CA HIS A 172 0.54 -3.27 0.26
C HIS A 172 0.65 -3.84 1.66
N GLU A 173 1.71 -3.46 2.36
CA GLU A 173 1.97 -3.88 3.73
C GLU A 173 1.74 -2.70 4.66
N ALA A 174 1.21 -2.96 5.85
CA ALA A 174 1.05 -1.98 6.90
C ALA A 174 1.30 -2.60 8.26
N VAL A 175 1.74 -1.76 9.20
CA VAL A 175 1.86 -2.13 10.61
C VAL A 175 0.94 -1.26 11.43
N LEU A 176 0.11 -1.92 12.22
CA LEU A 176 -0.87 -1.31 13.10
C LEU A 176 -0.47 -1.56 14.55
N ALA A 177 -0.27 -0.51 15.34
CA ALA A 177 0.04 -0.60 16.75
C ALA A 177 -1.24 -0.59 17.60
N TYR A 178 -1.31 -1.49 18.57
CA TYR A 178 -2.39 -1.60 19.55
C TYR A 178 -1.81 -1.89 20.94
N ALA A 179 -2.68 -1.94 21.93
CA ALA A 179 -2.36 -2.43 23.27
C ALA A 179 -3.36 -3.51 23.71
N GLU A 180 -2.89 -4.46 24.52
CA GLU A 180 -3.75 -5.42 25.23
C GLU A 180 -3.37 -5.41 26.71
N ALA A 181 -4.31 -5.06 27.59
CA ALA A 181 -4.09 -4.95 29.04
C ALA A 181 -2.84 -4.10 29.39
N GLY A 182 -2.63 -3.00 28.66
CA GLY A 182 -1.50 -2.09 28.82
C GLY A 182 -0.16 -2.57 28.25
N ARG A 183 -0.14 -3.68 27.48
CA ARG A 183 1.05 -4.16 26.76
C ARG A 183 0.93 -3.82 25.28
N PRO A 184 1.89 -3.11 24.67
CA PRO A 184 1.85 -2.84 23.24
C PRO A 184 2.07 -4.12 22.45
N TYR A 185 1.42 -4.21 21.30
CA TYR A 185 1.67 -5.22 20.28
C TYR A 185 1.38 -4.64 18.89
N GLU A 186 1.85 -5.31 17.84
CA GLU A 186 1.69 -4.86 16.46
C GLU A 186 0.96 -5.91 15.61
N LEU A 187 0.17 -5.44 14.64
CA LEU A 187 -0.41 -6.25 13.59
C LEU A 187 0.29 -5.93 12.27
N ASP A 188 0.90 -6.92 11.66
CA ASP A 188 1.34 -6.86 10.27
C ASP A 188 0.17 -7.23 9.35
N VAL A 189 -0.27 -6.28 8.53
CA VAL A 189 -1.31 -6.49 7.51
C VAL A 189 -0.66 -6.48 6.14
N THR A 190 -0.82 -7.57 5.38
CA THR A 190 -0.36 -7.66 3.99
C THR A 190 -1.55 -7.82 3.06
N LYS A 191 -1.66 -6.95 2.06
CA LYS A 191 -2.65 -7.02 0.97
C LYS A 191 -1.92 -7.27 -0.35
N THR A 192 -2.34 -8.26 -1.14
CA THR A 192 -1.94 -8.37 -2.56
C THR A 192 -3.13 -7.93 -3.39
N MET A 193 -2.98 -6.84 -4.14
CA MET A 193 -4.07 -6.15 -4.82
C MET A 193 -3.86 -6.12 -6.33
N SER A 194 -4.96 -6.22 -7.06
CA SER A 194 -5.04 -5.99 -8.51
C SER A 194 -6.21 -5.05 -8.80
N TYR A 195 -5.95 -3.98 -9.56
CA TYR A 195 -6.94 -3.00 -9.98
C TYR A 195 -6.99 -2.94 -11.49
N TRP A 196 -8.20 -3.06 -12.04
CA TRP A 196 -8.45 -2.87 -13.47
C TRP A 196 -9.01 -1.48 -13.70
N LEU A 197 -8.28 -0.67 -14.44
CA LEU A 197 -8.54 0.75 -14.62
C LEU A 197 -9.09 1.04 -16.01
N ALA A 198 -10.09 1.92 -16.05
CA ALA A 198 -10.63 2.51 -17.25
C ALA A 198 -10.30 4.02 -17.29
N PRO A 199 -10.01 4.60 -18.46
CA PRO A 199 -9.86 6.04 -18.58
C PRO A 199 -11.13 6.76 -18.14
N ALA A 200 -10.95 7.81 -17.36
CA ALA A 200 -12.04 8.68 -16.94
C ALA A 200 -12.49 9.59 -18.10
N GLY A 201 -13.75 10.01 -18.07
CA GLY A 201 -14.24 11.04 -18.99
C GLY A 201 -13.63 12.41 -18.68
N ALA A 202 -13.66 13.33 -19.65
CA ALA A 202 -13.00 14.64 -19.59
C ALA A 202 -13.40 15.57 -18.42
N ASN A 203 -14.44 15.22 -17.65
CA ASN A 203 -14.95 16.00 -16.52
C ASN A 203 -14.79 15.30 -15.16
N ALA A 204 -14.03 14.20 -15.09
CA ALA A 204 -13.76 13.51 -13.84
C ALA A 204 -12.66 14.20 -13.03
N GLY A 205 -12.69 14.03 -11.71
CA GLY A 205 -11.64 14.53 -10.80
C GLY A 205 -10.35 13.69 -10.83
N SER A 206 -10.38 12.53 -11.50
CA SER A 206 -9.25 11.63 -11.75
C SER A 206 -9.14 11.35 -13.25
N THR A 207 -7.96 10.89 -13.69
CA THR A 207 -7.74 10.48 -15.10
C THR A 207 -8.10 9.02 -15.31
N TRP A 208 -8.07 8.23 -14.23
CA TRP A 208 -8.41 6.82 -14.22
C TRP A 208 -9.50 6.53 -13.19
N LEU A 209 -10.34 5.55 -13.52
CA LEU A 209 -11.38 5.01 -12.64
C LEU A 209 -11.20 3.51 -12.50
N ILE A 210 -11.44 2.99 -11.30
CA ILE A 210 -11.40 1.57 -10.99
C ILE A 210 -12.68 0.92 -11.52
N ALA A 211 -12.52 0.01 -12.48
CA ALA A 211 -13.61 -0.76 -13.08
C ALA A 211 -13.89 -2.06 -12.31
N SER A 212 -12.85 -2.64 -11.72
CA SER A 212 -12.92 -3.79 -10.81
C SER A 212 -11.64 -3.85 -10.00
N TYR A 213 -11.70 -4.56 -8.87
CA TYR A 213 -10.54 -4.90 -8.07
C TYR A 213 -10.64 -6.36 -7.63
N ASP A 214 -9.51 -6.95 -7.30
CA ASP A 214 -9.39 -8.26 -6.70
C ASP A 214 -8.18 -8.22 -5.74
N GLY A 215 -8.18 -9.12 -4.77
CA GLY A 215 -7.06 -9.22 -3.87
C GLY A 215 -7.24 -10.25 -2.78
N ARG A 216 -6.22 -10.30 -1.92
CA ARG A 216 -6.22 -11.11 -0.71
C ARG A 216 -5.54 -10.34 0.40
N MET A 217 -5.92 -10.64 1.63
CA MET A 217 -5.39 -10.01 2.83
C MET A 217 -4.96 -11.07 3.82
N ASP A 218 -3.75 -10.91 4.36
CA ASP A 218 -3.18 -11.71 5.43
C ASP A 218 -2.92 -10.77 6.63
N VAL A 219 -3.26 -11.21 7.85
CA VAL A 219 -3.00 -10.47 9.09
C VAL A 219 -2.21 -11.37 10.02
N ALA A 220 -1.09 -10.88 10.52
CA ALA A 220 -0.25 -11.55 11.50
C ALA A 220 -0.07 -10.66 12.74
N VAL A 221 0.00 -11.28 13.92
CA VAL A 221 0.36 -10.61 15.16
C VAL A 221 1.87 -10.75 15.34
N ASP A 222 2.57 -9.64 15.47
CA ASP A 222 3.97 -9.63 15.93
C ASP A 222 4.00 -9.41 17.44
N SER A 223 4.70 -10.29 18.16
CA SER A 223 4.63 -10.44 19.62
C SER A 223 6.00 -10.35 20.29
#